data_AF-A0A5C3EDU0-F1
#
_entry.id   AF-A0A5C3EDU0-F1
#
_cell.length_a   1.000
_cell.length_b   1.000
_cell.length_c   1.000
_cell.angle_alpha   90.00
_cell.angle_beta   90.00
_cell.angle_gamma   90.00
#
_symmetry.space_group_name_H-M   'P 1'
#
loop_
_entity.id
_entity.type
_entity.pdbx_description
1 polymer ?
#
loop_
_entity_poly.entity_id
_entity_poly.type
_entity_poly.pdbx_seq_one_letter_code
_entity_poly.pdbx_strand_id
1 'polypeptide(L)'
;MAFLGRLKHKLSRRFDEDKKSSSSPASSLPPSPTKPAAYSIAAAATPGTLDAPPAAAAPTTGAPSASQPSTSADPTTPVATTPATDGSNNTTAPPSTAPTTPPVDENPDDQTTDAEGHSFATNGAVVPRVNLAYFTNWGIYGRKYAPSDVPHCNLTHILYAFADVNPDTGECFLTDLWADEQLHYTGDSWNDTGNNLYGNFKQFLLMKKKNRALKLMLSIGGWTFGPHFAPMAADPKKRAKFVSSAIAILENDGLDGLDIDWEYPSSAAQASNFTSLLKELRAGLTAHQTKKKENNPYLLSIAAPCGPEHYKVLEVAKMDQYLDFWNLMAYDFAGSWSTVTGHQANLWNIKGSPPSADDAVNFYIGNGVVSHKLVLGIPLYGRGFENTDGPQKPYNGTGQGTWEAGNWDYKFLPVKGAKEMINTKIAASWSYDSAKREFISYDTPQNVLLKCQYIVQKRLRGAMFWELSGDATKSQGGEERSLVALTSKNMGTLDSTLNHINYPYSKWDNVRAGMPK
;
A
#
# COMPACT_ATOMS: atom_id res chain seq x y z
N MET A 1 -14.08 -5.06 -75.29
CA MET A 1 -13.82 -3.77 -74.60
C MET A 1 -13.18 -4.11 -73.26
N ALA A 2 -11.85 -4.27 -73.23
CA ALA A 2 -10.84 -3.26 -72.84
C ALA A 2 -10.75 -3.06 -71.30
N PHE A 3 -9.74 -3.68 -70.65
CA PHE A 3 -8.53 -3.03 -70.02
C PHE A 3 -8.83 -2.57 -68.57
N LEU A 4 -8.10 -2.80 -67.47
CA LEU A 4 -6.76 -3.26 -67.05
C LEU A 4 -6.95 -4.03 -65.70
N GLY A 5 -6.06 -4.84 -65.11
CA GLY A 5 -4.67 -5.20 -65.31
C GLY A 5 -4.07 -5.79 -64.00
N ARG A 6 -3.02 -6.60 -64.15
CA ARG A 6 -2.00 -7.06 -63.18
C ARG A 6 -2.24 -8.31 -62.31
N LEU A 7 -1.68 -9.41 -62.84
CA LEU A 7 -0.86 -10.46 -62.19
C LEU A 7 -0.51 -10.27 -60.70
N LYS A 8 -0.81 -11.30 -59.89
CA LYS A 8 0.17 -11.93 -58.98
C LYS A 8 -0.05 -13.45 -58.99
N HIS A 9 1.04 -14.18 -59.23
CA HIS A 9 1.10 -15.61 -59.36
C HIS A 9 1.93 -16.17 -58.19
N LYS A 10 1.46 -17.32 -57.65
CA LYS A 10 2.25 -18.41 -57.05
C LYS A 10 2.90 -18.14 -55.67
N LEU A 11 2.97 -19.08 -54.74
CA LEU A 11 2.82 -20.54 -54.77
C LEU A 11 2.50 -21.01 -53.34
N SER A 12 1.53 -21.92 -53.21
CA SER A 12 1.19 -22.64 -51.99
C SER A 12 1.40 -24.13 -52.25
N ARG A 13 1.96 -24.82 -51.26
CA ARG A 13 1.90 -26.26 -50.96
C ARG A 13 2.53 -27.26 -51.92
N ARG A 14 3.47 -28.03 -51.36
CA ARG A 14 3.59 -29.51 -51.37
C ARG A 14 4.83 -29.86 -50.51
N PHE A 15 4.93 -30.97 -49.79
CA PHE A 15 4.04 -31.99 -49.22
C PHE A 15 4.98 -32.84 -48.33
N ASP A 16 4.40 -33.67 -47.47
CA ASP A 16 5.02 -34.56 -46.48
C ASP A 16 6.32 -35.27 -46.89
N GLU A 17 7.23 -35.47 -45.92
CA GLU A 17 7.70 -36.78 -45.44
C GLU A 17 8.72 -36.58 -44.30
N ASP A 18 8.42 -37.09 -43.10
CA ASP A 18 9.26 -38.07 -42.41
C ASP A 18 8.84 -38.27 -40.93
N LYS A 19 8.31 -39.45 -40.66
CA LYS A 19 8.20 -40.07 -39.33
C LYS A 19 9.41 -40.98 -39.13
N LYS A 20 10.21 -40.76 -38.08
CA LYS A 20 10.54 -41.78 -37.04
C LYS A 20 11.56 -41.29 -36.00
N SER A 21 11.13 -41.43 -34.75
CA SER A 21 11.84 -41.82 -33.51
C SER A 21 13.21 -41.21 -33.15
N SER A 22 13.23 -40.47 -32.04
CA SER A 22 14.17 -40.74 -30.95
C SER A 22 13.61 -40.22 -29.62
N SER A 23 13.40 -41.14 -28.68
CA SER A 23 12.99 -40.94 -27.29
C SER A 23 14.16 -40.49 -26.41
N SER A 24 13.94 -39.50 -25.54
CA SER A 24 14.64 -39.27 -24.25
C SER A 24 13.94 -38.15 -23.45
N PRO A 25 14.11 -38.10 -22.12
CA PRO A 25 13.00 -38.32 -21.18
C PRO A 25 12.37 -37.04 -20.62
N ALA A 26 11.15 -37.21 -20.12
CA ALA A 26 10.44 -36.23 -19.31
C ALA A 26 11.25 -35.85 -18.06
N SER A 27 11.65 -34.58 -17.94
CA SER A 27 12.01 -34.00 -16.65
C SER A 27 10.72 -33.72 -15.88
N SER A 28 10.48 -34.52 -14.86
CA SER A 28 9.44 -34.31 -13.86
C SER A 28 9.57 -32.92 -13.23
N LEU A 29 8.53 -32.10 -13.40
CA LEU A 29 8.31 -30.89 -12.60
C LEU A 29 8.22 -31.28 -11.12
N PRO A 30 8.89 -30.57 -10.20
CA PRO A 30 8.67 -30.79 -8.77
C PRO A 30 7.25 -30.31 -8.37
N PRO A 31 6.59 -31.00 -7.42
CA PRO A 31 5.26 -30.63 -6.98
C PRO A 31 5.23 -29.30 -6.23
N SER A 32 4.13 -28.56 -6.42
CA SER A 32 3.80 -27.32 -5.70
C SER A 32 3.86 -27.49 -4.18
N PRO A 33 4.42 -26.53 -3.42
CA PRO A 33 4.40 -26.60 -1.97
C PRO A 33 3.02 -26.24 -1.43
N THR A 34 2.25 -27.26 -1.06
CA THR A 34 1.12 -27.12 -0.14
C THR A 34 1.63 -27.17 1.30
N LYS A 35 1.32 -26.12 2.07
CA LYS A 35 1.53 -25.84 3.51
C LYS A 35 2.76 -25.01 3.90
N PRO A 36 2.58 -24.05 4.84
CA PRO A 36 3.64 -23.20 5.36
C PRO A 36 4.66 -24.02 6.16
N ALA A 37 5.93 -23.73 5.93
CA ALA A 37 7.04 -24.30 6.68
C ALA A 37 6.97 -23.84 8.15
N ALA A 38 7.00 -24.80 9.07
CA ALA A 38 7.28 -24.52 10.47
C ALA A 38 8.78 -24.17 10.60
N TYR A 39 9.08 -22.97 11.08
CA TYR A 39 10.44 -22.55 11.40
C TYR A 39 10.95 -23.33 12.63
N SER A 40 11.97 -24.15 12.45
CA SER A 40 12.72 -24.79 13.54
C SER A 40 13.97 -23.97 13.83
N ILE A 41 14.10 -23.51 15.07
CA ILE A 41 15.28 -22.85 15.60
C ILE A 41 16.28 -23.94 15.98
N ALA A 42 17.45 -23.96 15.33
CA ALA A 42 18.56 -24.80 15.75
C ALA A 42 19.32 -24.14 16.91
N ALA A 43 19.34 -24.77 18.08
CA ALA A 43 20.27 -24.49 19.16
C ALA A 43 21.01 -25.78 19.54
N ALA A 44 22.32 -25.64 19.79
CA ALA A 44 23.30 -26.70 19.98
C ALA A 44 23.10 -27.52 21.29
N ALA A 45 23.69 -28.72 21.26
CA ALA A 45 23.47 -29.86 22.15
C ALA A 45 24.03 -29.78 23.59
N THR A 46 23.39 -30.50 24.53
CA THR A 46 24.00 -31.54 25.42
C THR A 46 22.89 -32.33 26.19
N PRO A 47 23.15 -33.58 26.65
CA PRO A 47 22.11 -34.63 26.77
C PRO A 47 21.63 -34.94 28.20
N GLY A 48 20.39 -35.43 28.33
CA GLY A 48 19.88 -36.03 29.58
C GLY A 48 18.42 -36.51 29.53
N THR A 49 18.25 -37.83 29.34
CA THR A 49 17.20 -38.75 29.87
C THR A 49 15.69 -38.43 29.79
N LEU A 50 15.02 -39.26 28.98
CA LEU A 50 13.76 -40.02 29.20
C LEU A 50 12.69 -39.45 30.16
N ASP A 51 11.51 -39.12 29.61
CA ASP A 51 10.25 -39.86 29.83
C ASP A 51 9.07 -39.22 29.05
N ALA A 52 8.18 -40.07 28.53
CA ALA A 52 6.82 -39.75 28.05
C ALA A 52 5.82 -40.46 28.99
N PRO A 53 4.47 -40.27 28.95
CA PRO A 53 3.56 -39.41 28.15
C PRO A 53 2.56 -38.67 29.13
N PRO A 54 1.29 -38.25 28.84
CA PRO A 54 0.39 -38.47 27.69
C PRO A 54 -0.40 -37.26 27.14
N ALA A 55 -1.11 -37.57 26.06
CA ALA A 55 -2.00 -36.71 25.28
C ALA A 55 -3.15 -36.10 26.09
N ALA A 56 -3.49 -34.85 25.78
CA ALA A 56 -4.71 -34.18 26.23
C ALA A 56 -5.34 -33.37 25.10
N ALA A 57 -6.67 -33.30 25.17
CA ALA A 57 -7.61 -33.01 24.11
C ALA A 57 -7.66 -31.55 23.62
N ALA A 58 -8.18 -31.40 22.40
CA ALA A 58 -8.52 -30.13 21.77
C ALA A 58 -9.63 -29.37 22.54
N PRO A 59 -9.51 -28.05 22.76
CA PRO A 59 -10.61 -27.23 23.21
C PRO A 59 -11.39 -26.63 22.03
N THR A 60 -12.70 -26.75 22.13
CA THR A 60 -13.73 -26.10 21.33
C THR A 60 -13.80 -24.60 21.64
N THR A 61 -13.81 -23.75 20.62
CA THR A 61 -14.03 -22.30 20.78
C THR A 61 -15.50 -21.97 20.56
N GLY A 62 -16.23 -21.70 21.66
CA GLY A 62 -17.53 -21.06 21.64
C GLY A 62 -17.38 -19.53 21.58
N ALA A 63 -18.14 -18.88 20.71
CA ALA A 63 -18.23 -17.43 20.60
C ALA A 63 -18.96 -16.80 21.82
N PRO A 64 -18.56 -15.61 22.30
CA PRO A 64 -19.39 -14.86 23.24
C PRO A 64 -20.33 -13.90 22.50
N SER A 65 -21.57 -13.90 23.00
CA SER A 65 -22.69 -13.06 22.59
C SER A 65 -22.64 -11.66 23.21
N ALA A 66 -23.39 -10.75 22.60
CA ALA A 66 -23.50 -9.33 22.88
C ALA A 66 -24.08 -8.98 24.27
N SER A 67 -23.64 -7.84 24.81
CA SER A 67 -24.25 -7.18 25.98
C SER A 67 -24.58 -5.72 25.64
N GLN A 68 -25.85 -5.36 25.85
CA GLN A 68 -26.39 -3.99 25.73
C GLN A 68 -26.53 -3.31 27.12
N PRO A 69 -26.82 -1.99 27.18
CA PRO A 69 -26.24 -1.06 28.17
C PRO A 69 -27.16 -0.70 29.35
N SER A 70 -26.57 -0.18 30.42
CA SER A 70 -27.28 0.44 31.56
C SER A 70 -27.15 1.95 31.55
N THR A 71 -28.29 2.61 31.69
CA THR A 71 -28.56 4.05 31.82
C THR A 71 -28.34 4.57 33.24
N SER A 72 -27.89 5.82 33.38
CA SER A 72 -28.38 6.74 34.43
C SER A 72 -27.95 8.19 34.16
N ALA A 73 -28.80 9.11 34.57
CA ALA A 73 -28.98 10.47 34.07
C ALA A 73 -28.14 11.55 34.78
N ASP A 74 -28.00 12.67 34.06
CA ASP A 74 -27.63 14.05 34.41
C ASP A 74 -28.74 14.73 35.28
N PRO A 75 -28.71 16.05 35.65
CA PRO A 75 -27.74 17.12 35.37
C PRO A 75 -27.45 18.08 36.56
N THR A 76 -26.54 19.05 36.39
CA THR A 76 -26.78 20.51 36.66
C THR A 76 -25.56 21.39 36.34
N THR A 77 -25.80 22.44 35.56
CA THR A 77 -24.98 23.66 35.33
C THR A 77 -25.61 24.86 36.07
N PRO A 78 -25.13 26.13 35.99
CA PRO A 78 -23.77 26.71 35.89
C PRO A 78 -23.58 27.89 36.88
N VAL A 79 -22.35 28.39 37.11
CA VAL A 79 -22.13 29.79 37.53
C VAL A 79 -20.82 30.34 36.95
N ALA A 80 -20.90 31.56 36.40
CA ALA A 80 -19.82 32.36 35.84
C ALA A 80 -19.12 33.24 36.90
N THR A 81 -17.84 33.56 36.70
CA THR A 81 -17.25 34.89 36.98
C THR A 81 -15.81 34.97 36.44
N THR A 82 -15.55 35.99 35.63
CA THR A 82 -14.24 36.65 35.39
C THR A 82 -14.15 37.92 36.26
N PRO A 83 -13.09 38.77 36.25
CA PRO A 83 -11.69 38.65 35.79
C PRO A 83 -10.65 39.17 36.82
N ALA A 84 -9.33 39.03 36.54
CA ALA A 84 -8.32 40.10 36.77
C ALA A 84 -6.89 39.72 36.30
N THR A 85 -6.31 40.65 35.54
CA THR A 85 -4.90 41.10 35.36
C THR A 85 -3.85 40.56 36.35
N ASP A 86 -2.57 40.34 36.01
CA ASP A 86 -1.57 41.27 35.46
C ASP A 86 -0.22 40.52 35.26
N GLY A 87 0.74 41.12 34.55
CA GLY A 87 2.16 40.84 34.80
C GLY A 87 3.01 40.34 33.63
N SER A 88 3.72 41.29 33.02
CA SER A 88 4.84 41.12 32.09
C SER A 88 5.95 40.16 32.55
N ASN A 89 6.59 39.44 31.62
CA ASN A 89 8.05 39.44 31.58
C ASN A 89 8.64 39.06 30.22
N ASN A 90 9.63 39.86 29.83
CA ASN A 90 10.36 39.88 28.59
C ASN A 90 11.59 38.97 28.74
N THR A 91 11.76 37.94 27.91
CA THR A 91 13.05 37.24 27.74
C THR A 91 13.27 36.88 26.27
N THR A 92 14.33 37.47 25.74
CA THR A 92 14.90 37.27 24.39
C THR A 92 15.54 35.89 24.25
N ALA A 93 15.10 35.14 23.24
CA ALA A 93 15.73 33.89 22.76
C ALA A 93 16.19 34.05 21.28
N PRO A 94 17.26 33.37 20.84
CA PRO A 94 17.89 33.58 19.53
C PRO A 94 17.07 32.97 18.37
N PRO A 95 17.28 33.40 17.10
CA PRO A 95 16.37 33.09 16.02
C PRO A 95 16.53 31.64 15.54
N SER A 96 15.45 30.88 15.63
CA SER A 96 15.26 29.61 14.93
C SER A 96 14.92 29.90 13.46
N THR A 97 15.82 29.56 12.54
CA THR A 97 15.55 29.61 11.10
C THR A 97 14.71 28.40 10.71
N ALA A 98 13.39 28.53 10.80
CA ALA A 98 12.44 27.63 10.15
C ALA A 98 12.46 27.87 8.62
N PRO A 99 12.32 26.83 7.79
CA PRO A 99 12.17 27.00 6.35
C PRO A 99 10.88 27.77 6.05
N THR A 100 10.96 28.77 5.18
CA THR A 100 9.83 29.59 4.72
C THR A 100 8.76 28.74 4.05
N THR A 101 7.62 28.61 4.72
CA THR A 101 6.34 28.12 4.17
C THR A 101 5.89 29.04 3.03
N PRO A 102 5.38 28.52 1.89
CA PRO A 102 4.69 29.35 0.91
C PRO A 102 3.47 30.05 1.54
N PRO A 103 2.97 31.16 0.98
CA PRO A 103 1.83 31.87 1.54
C PRO A 103 0.63 30.92 1.63
N VAL A 104 0.11 30.75 2.85
CA VAL A 104 -1.15 30.06 3.11
C VAL A 104 -2.25 31.02 2.66
N ASP A 105 -3.02 30.62 1.66
CA ASP A 105 -4.28 31.26 1.32
C ASP A 105 -5.25 30.91 2.48
N GLU A 106 -5.33 31.78 3.48
CA GLU A 106 -6.22 31.62 4.63
C GLU A 106 -7.68 31.82 4.18
N ASN A 107 -8.29 30.75 3.69
CA ASN A 107 -9.75 30.66 3.64
C ASN A 107 -10.19 29.38 4.36
N PRO A 108 -10.74 29.48 5.59
CA PRO A 108 -11.24 28.32 6.31
C PRO A 108 -12.57 27.90 5.65
N ASP A 109 -12.64 26.63 5.24
CA ASP A 109 -13.83 25.95 4.69
C ASP A 109 -14.40 26.51 3.37
N ASP A 110 -13.71 26.23 2.26
CA ASP A 110 -14.32 26.27 0.93
C ASP A 110 -15.22 25.02 0.74
N GLN A 111 -16.41 25.03 1.35
CA GLN A 111 -17.44 24.02 1.09
C GLN A 111 -17.93 24.18 -0.36
N THR A 112 -17.46 23.31 -1.23
CA THR A 112 -17.83 23.27 -2.65
C THR A 112 -18.64 22.01 -2.96
N THR A 113 -19.52 22.09 -3.96
CA THR A 113 -20.30 20.95 -4.47
C THR A 113 -19.94 20.67 -5.93
N ASP A 114 -19.80 19.40 -6.33
CA ASP A 114 -19.67 19.06 -7.77
C ASP A 114 -21.01 19.10 -8.52
N ALA A 115 -20.95 18.79 -9.83
CA ALA A 115 -22.10 18.77 -10.72
C ALA A 115 -23.15 17.70 -10.32
N GLU A 116 -22.75 16.71 -9.55
CA GLU A 116 -23.58 15.62 -9.04
C GLU A 116 -24.13 15.90 -7.62
N GLY A 117 -23.73 17.02 -7.00
CA GLY A 117 -24.22 17.48 -5.70
C GLY A 117 -23.46 16.89 -4.50
N HIS A 118 -22.28 16.32 -4.71
CA HIS A 118 -21.42 15.84 -3.63
C HIS A 118 -20.72 17.03 -2.96
N SER A 119 -20.83 17.16 -1.63
CA SER A 119 -20.16 18.22 -0.86
C SER A 119 -18.73 17.84 -0.48
N PHE A 120 -17.83 18.82 -0.50
CA PHE A 120 -16.43 18.58 -0.18
C PHE A 120 -15.84 19.57 0.84
N ALA A 121 -15.22 19.02 1.90
CA ALA A 121 -14.31 19.75 2.78
C ALA A 121 -12.84 19.58 2.37
N THR A 122 -12.05 20.65 2.53
CA THR A 122 -10.58 20.68 2.37
C THR A 122 -9.98 21.69 3.34
N ASN A 123 -8.79 21.41 3.88
CA ASN A 123 -8.11 22.24 4.87
C ASN A 123 -6.61 22.50 4.54
N GLY A 124 -6.23 22.47 3.25
CA GLY A 124 -4.83 22.65 2.86
C GLY A 124 -4.60 23.28 1.48
N ALA A 125 -3.34 23.65 1.24
CA ALA A 125 -2.86 24.15 -0.05
C ALA A 125 -2.87 23.07 -1.13
N VAL A 126 -2.94 23.49 -2.39
CA VAL A 126 -2.65 22.63 -3.53
C VAL A 126 -1.14 22.42 -3.60
N VAL A 127 -0.70 21.17 -3.63
CA VAL A 127 0.72 20.78 -3.71
C VAL A 127 0.95 19.81 -4.86
N PRO A 128 2.19 19.65 -5.35
CA PRO A 128 2.52 18.59 -6.29
C PRO A 128 2.07 17.22 -5.79
N ARG A 129 1.49 16.43 -6.69
CA ARG A 129 0.82 15.17 -6.36
C ARG A 129 1.80 14.02 -6.25
N VAL A 130 1.52 13.10 -5.36
CA VAL A 130 2.25 11.83 -5.27
C VAL A 130 1.48 10.72 -5.99
N ASN A 131 2.22 9.87 -6.71
CA ASN A 131 1.69 8.65 -7.29
C ASN A 131 2.50 7.49 -6.69
N LEU A 132 1.95 6.88 -5.64
CA LEU A 132 2.58 5.79 -4.89
C LEU A 132 2.05 4.45 -5.38
N ALA A 133 2.86 3.41 -5.31
CA ALA A 133 2.35 2.07 -5.51
C ALA A 133 3.16 1.04 -4.73
N TYR A 134 2.47 0.02 -4.23
CA TYR A 134 3.10 -1.10 -3.56
C TYR A 134 3.76 -2.05 -4.57
N PHE A 135 5.04 -2.35 -4.33
CA PHE A 135 5.76 -3.45 -4.96
C PHE A 135 5.92 -4.56 -3.92
N THR A 136 5.40 -5.73 -4.22
CA THR A 136 5.46 -6.89 -3.32
C THR A 136 6.72 -7.70 -3.60
N ASN A 137 7.54 -7.99 -2.59
CA ASN A 137 8.78 -8.75 -2.78
C ASN A 137 8.51 -10.16 -3.35
N TRP A 138 7.38 -10.76 -2.99
CA TRP A 138 6.91 -12.03 -3.54
C TRP A 138 6.37 -11.93 -4.98
N GLY A 139 6.20 -10.72 -5.53
CA GLY A 139 5.75 -10.47 -6.89
C GLY A 139 6.69 -11.03 -7.96
N ILE A 140 7.97 -11.21 -7.62
CA ILE A 140 8.98 -11.74 -8.55
C ILE A 140 8.79 -13.23 -8.87
N TYR A 141 8.05 -13.96 -8.04
CA TYR A 141 7.88 -15.41 -8.15
C TYR A 141 6.75 -15.79 -9.12
N GLY A 142 5.62 -16.30 -8.62
CA GLY A 142 4.51 -16.77 -9.44
C GLY A 142 3.94 -15.69 -10.37
N ARG A 143 3.90 -14.45 -9.87
CA ARG A 143 3.45 -13.25 -10.61
C ARG A 143 4.43 -12.84 -11.72
N LYS A 144 5.70 -13.23 -11.62
CA LYS A 144 6.78 -12.86 -12.56
C LYS A 144 6.85 -11.35 -12.81
N TYR A 145 6.68 -10.57 -11.75
CA TYR A 145 6.70 -9.11 -11.80
C TYR A 145 7.97 -8.62 -11.09
N ALA A 146 8.98 -8.29 -11.88
CA ALA A 146 10.29 -7.85 -11.41
C ALA A 146 10.35 -6.31 -11.33
N PRO A 147 11.36 -5.73 -10.63
CA PRO A 147 11.58 -4.28 -10.64
C PRO A 147 11.67 -3.67 -12.05
N SER A 148 12.14 -4.42 -13.04
CA SER A 148 12.20 -3.97 -14.44
C SER A 148 10.84 -3.71 -15.08
N ASP A 149 9.77 -4.31 -14.54
CA ASP A 149 8.40 -4.15 -15.05
C ASP A 149 7.70 -2.90 -14.48
N VAL A 150 8.27 -2.29 -13.43
CA VAL A 150 7.67 -1.14 -12.74
C VAL A 150 7.60 0.08 -13.67
N PRO A 151 6.42 0.72 -13.85
CA PRO A 151 6.24 1.91 -14.69
C PRO A 151 6.77 3.17 -13.99
N HIS A 152 8.06 3.19 -13.71
CA HIS A 152 8.70 4.16 -12.81
C HIS A 152 8.65 5.62 -13.29
N CYS A 153 8.32 5.87 -14.56
CA CYS A 153 8.08 7.22 -15.09
C CYS A 153 6.71 7.76 -14.69
N ASN A 154 5.77 6.90 -14.31
CA ASN A 154 4.43 7.28 -13.85
C ASN A 154 4.36 7.37 -12.32
N LEU A 155 5.41 6.98 -11.60
CA LEU A 155 5.43 6.93 -10.14
C LEU A 155 6.35 7.99 -9.54
N THR A 156 5.98 8.48 -8.36
CA THR A 156 6.86 9.31 -7.52
C THR A 156 7.40 8.54 -6.33
N HIS A 157 6.69 7.52 -5.85
CA HIS A 157 7.16 6.64 -4.77
C HIS A 157 6.81 5.18 -5.06
N ILE A 158 7.68 4.29 -4.57
CA ILE A 158 7.44 2.85 -4.49
C ILE A 158 7.45 2.48 -3.01
N LEU A 159 6.42 1.75 -2.57
CA LEU A 159 6.34 1.18 -1.24
C LEU A 159 6.73 -0.31 -1.35
N TYR A 160 7.91 -0.67 -0.87
CA TYR A 160 8.44 -2.02 -0.95
C TYR A 160 7.88 -2.87 0.20
N ALA A 161 7.00 -3.82 -0.13
CA ALA A 161 6.24 -4.63 0.81
C ALA A 161 6.76 -6.08 0.88
N PHE A 162 6.94 -6.70 2.04
CA PHE A 162 6.92 -6.11 3.38
C PHE A 162 8.13 -6.56 4.19
N ALA A 163 8.62 -5.69 5.06
CA ALA A 163 9.36 -6.09 6.25
C ALA A 163 8.40 -6.49 7.38
N ASP A 164 8.89 -7.24 8.34
CA ASP A 164 8.17 -7.67 9.55
C ASP A 164 8.87 -7.13 10.81
N VAL A 165 8.19 -7.23 11.94
CA VAL A 165 8.69 -6.93 13.27
C VAL A 165 8.62 -8.15 14.17
N ASN A 166 9.70 -8.42 14.89
CA ASN A 166 9.70 -9.43 15.93
C ASN A 166 8.95 -8.90 17.18
N PRO A 167 7.83 -9.52 17.60
CA PRO A 167 7.02 -9.01 18.70
C PRO A 167 7.72 -9.09 20.07
N ASP A 168 8.72 -9.96 20.22
CA ASP A 168 9.43 -10.18 21.47
C ASP A 168 10.63 -9.25 21.64
N THR A 169 11.39 -9.04 20.57
CA THR A 169 12.62 -8.21 20.60
C THR A 169 12.39 -6.78 20.14
N GLY A 170 11.34 -6.54 19.35
CA GLY A 170 11.09 -5.28 18.65
C GLY A 170 11.95 -5.09 17.40
N GLU A 171 12.70 -6.09 16.94
CA GLU A 171 13.53 -5.97 15.74
C GLU A 171 12.69 -5.90 14.47
N CYS A 172 12.91 -4.88 13.64
CA CYS A 172 12.45 -4.82 12.26
C CYS A 172 13.42 -5.61 11.36
N PHE A 173 12.90 -6.47 10.48
CA PHE A 173 13.71 -7.31 9.60
C PHE A 173 13.03 -7.55 8.24
N LEU A 174 13.84 -7.81 7.23
CA LEU A 174 13.41 -8.17 5.87
C LEU A 174 12.90 -9.61 5.83
N THR A 175 11.83 -9.85 5.10
CA THR A 175 11.12 -11.14 5.13
C THR A 175 11.64 -12.15 4.11
N ASP A 176 12.32 -11.68 3.05
CA ASP A 176 12.83 -12.54 1.98
C ASP A 176 14.17 -12.01 1.46
N LEU A 177 15.25 -12.34 2.16
CA LEU A 177 16.60 -11.89 1.76
C LEU A 177 16.99 -12.33 0.34
N TRP A 178 16.40 -13.42 -0.18
CA TRP A 178 16.66 -13.83 -1.56
C TRP A 178 16.13 -12.79 -2.54
N ALA A 179 14.84 -12.48 -2.45
CA ALA A 179 14.20 -11.46 -3.28
C ALA A 179 14.80 -10.06 -3.03
N ASP A 180 15.02 -9.72 -1.76
CA ASP A 180 15.35 -8.38 -1.31
C ASP A 180 16.80 -8.01 -1.63
N GLU A 181 17.76 -8.86 -1.26
CA GLU A 181 19.19 -8.52 -1.21
C GLU A 181 20.12 -9.42 -2.06
N GLN A 182 19.69 -10.63 -2.48
CA GLN A 182 20.62 -11.65 -3.01
C GLN A 182 20.40 -12.03 -4.48
N LEU A 183 19.16 -11.97 -4.98
CA LEU A 183 18.84 -12.40 -6.34
C LEU A 183 19.64 -11.58 -7.37
N HIS A 184 20.37 -12.28 -8.24
CA HIS A 184 21.09 -11.65 -9.34
C HIS A 184 20.17 -11.51 -10.55
N TYR A 185 19.96 -10.26 -10.96
CA TYR A 185 19.27 -9.93 -12.20
C TYR A 185 20.25 -9.87 -13.38
N THR A 186 19.70 -9.73 -14.60
CA THR A 186 20.53 -9.55 -15.79
C THR A 186 21.41 -8.31 -15.65
N GLY A 187 22.72 -8.50 -15.80
CA GLY A 187 23.73 -7.45 -15.63
C GLY A 187 24.42 -7.48 -14.27
N ASP A 188 23.93 -8.27 -13.30
CA ASP A 188 24.62 -8.46 -12.03
C ASP A 188 25.79 -9.43 -12.17
N SER A 189 26.94 -9.02 -11.67
CA SER A 189 28.17 -9.79 -11.68
C SER A 189 28.22 -10.76 -10.52
N TRP A 190 28.58 -12.01 -10.81
CA TRP A 190 28.85 -13.05 -9.82
C TRP A 190 30.26 -12.99 -9.23
N ASN A 191 31.09 -12.07 -9.72
CA ASN A 191 32.50 -11.96 -9.39
C ASN A 191 32.83 -10.65 -8.64
N ASP A 192 31.82 -9.89 -8.22
CA ASP A 192 32.07 -8.66 -7.45
C ASP A 192 32.70 -9.03 -6.10
N THR A 193 33.84 -8.41 -5.80
CA THR A 193 34.52 -8.59 -4.52
C THR A 193 33.85 -7.74 -3.44
N GLY A 194 33.94 -8.17 -2.17
CA GLY A 194 33.40 -7.42 -1.04
C GLY A 194 31.98 -7.83 -0.68
N ASN A 195 31.33 -7.02 0.15
CA ASN A 195 29.96 -7.25 0.62
C ASN A 195 28.99 -6.42 -0.23
N ASN A 196 28.32 -7.04 -1.20
CA ASN A 196 27.53 -6.31 -2.21
C ASN A 196 26.03 -6.62 -2.12
N LEU A 197 25.22 -5.58 -2.27
CA LEU A 197 23.76 -5.68 -2.39
C LEU A 197 23.36 -6.10 -3.81
N TYR A 198 22.45 -7.05 -3.93
CA TYR A 198 21.76 -7.45 -5.15
C TYR A 198 20.24 -7.36 -4.94
N GLY A 199 19.48 -8.31 -5.50
CA GLY A 199 18.05 -8.40 -5.32
C GLY A 199 17.29 -7.22 -5.88
N ASN A 200 16.05 -7.09 -5.42
CA ASN A 200 15.16 -6.02 -5.82
C ASN A 200 15.70 -4.65 -5.40
N PHE A 201 16.34 -4.54 -4.24
CA PHE A 201 16.87 -3.26 -3.78
C PHE A 201 17.95 -2.72 -4.70
N LYS A 202 18.89 -3.55 -5.19
CA LYS A 202 19.87 -3.09 -6.19
C LYS A 202 19.19 -2.53 -7.43
N GLN A 203 18.17 -3.21 -7.95
CA GLN A 203 17.46 -2.77 -9.14
C GLN A 203 16.75 -1.42 -8.92
N PHE A 204 16.11 -1.22 -7.78
CA PHE A 204 15.48 0.05 -7.46
C PHE A 204 16.49 1.17 -7.20
N LEU A 205 17.66 0.89 -6.61
CA LEU A 205 18.72 1.90 -6.48
C LEU A 205 19.23 2.37 -7.84
N LEU A 206 19.43 1.44 -8.79
CA LEU A 206 19.77 1.78 -10.18
C LEU A 206 18.67 2.61 -10.85
N MET A 207 17.40 2.29 -10.58
CA MET A 207 16.24 3.03 -11.08
C MET A 207 16.17 4.45 -10.49
N LYS A 208 16.35 4.61 -9.18
CA LYS A 208 16.43 5.90 -8.48
C LYS A 208 17.52 6.81 -9.03
N LYS A 209 18.66 6.25 -9.42
CA LYS A 209 19.74 7.02 -10.07
C LYS A 209 19.34 7.57 -11.43
N LYS A 210 18.50 6.85 -12.18
CA LYS A 210 17.98 7.26 -13.50
C LYS A 210 16.80 8.24 -13.35
N ASN A 211 15.87 7.96 -12.45
CA ASN A 211 14.75 8.83 -12.11
C ASN A 211 14.96 9.44 -10.72
N ARG A 212 15.58 10.62 -10.68
CA ARG A 212 15.89 11.32 -9.42
C ARG A 212 14.66 11.80 -8.65
N ALA A 213 13.47 11.79 -9.25
CA ALA A 213 12.22 12.12 -8.56
C ALA A 213 11.52 10.90 -7.92
N LEU A 214 12.02 9.68 -8.18
CA LEU A 214 11.43 8.44 -7.66
C LEU A 214 11.99 8.13 -6.27
N LYS A 215 11.12 7.99 -5.27
CA LYS A 215 11.47 7.57 -3.92
C LYS A 215 11.15 6.09 -3.73
N LEU A 216 11.95 5.40 -2.93
CA LEU A 216 11.73 4.02 -2.50
C LEU A 216 11.60 3.99 -0.98
N MET A 217 10.46 3.54 -0.47
CA MET A 217 10.23 3.42 0.98
C MET A 217 10.03 1.96 1.33
N LEU A 218 10.48 1.54 2.51
CA LEU A 218 10.14 0.21 3.04
C LEU A 218 8.80 0.28 3.73
N SER A 219 7.87 -0.57 3.31
CA SER A 219 6.65 -0.80 4.06
C SER A 219 6.85 -1.95 5.04
N ILE A 220 6.52 -1.71 6.30
CA ILE A 220 6.71 -2.64 7.41
C ILE A 220 5.34 -3.01 7.94
N GLY A 221 5.02 -4.31 7.97
CA GLY A 221 3.72 -4.80 8.39
C GLY A 221 2.89 -5.41 7.28
N GLY A 222 1.70 -4.85 7.06
CA GLY A 222 0.65 -5.41 6.23
C GLY A 222 -0.19 -6.45 6.99
N TRP A 223 -1.34 -6.80 6.44
CA TRP A 223 -2.31 -7.74 7.01
C TRP A 223 -1.71 -8.94 7.76
N THR A 224 -0.73 -9.63 7.17
CA THR A 224 -0.14 -10.86 7.76
C THR A 224 0.68 -10.58 9.02
N PHE A 225 1.40 -9.46 9.05
CA PHE A 225 2.34 -9.11 10.11
C PHE A 225 1.78 -8.07 11.10
N GLY A 226 0.62 -7.48 10.79
CA GLY A 226 -0.13 -6.55 11.63
C GLY A 226 -0.24 -6.95 13.11
N PRO A 227 -0.55 -8.23 13.44
CA PRO A 227 -0.62 -8.68 14.83
C PRO A 227 0.67 -8.51 15.64
N HIS A 228 1.85 -8.45 15.01
CA HIS A 228 3.13 -8.32 15.71
C HIS A 228 3.38 -6.90 16.26
N PHE A 229 2.67 -5.88 15.75
CA PHE A 229 2.86 -4.51 16.22
C PHE A 229 2.38 -4.29 17.66
N ALA A 230 1.22 -4.84 18.05
CA ALA A 230 0.64 -4.56 19.36
C ALA A 230 1.60 -4.84 20.55
N PRO A 231 2.22 -6.03 20.66
CA PRO A 231 3.18 -6.31 21.72
C PRO A 231 4.51 -5.53 21.58
N MET A 232 4.95 -5.23 20.36
CA MET A 232 6.16 -4.42 20.14
C MET A 232 5.94 -2.96 20.54
N ALA A 233 4.85 -2.35 20.07
CA ALA A 233 4.57 -0.93 20.27
C ALA A 233 4.26 -0.60 21.74
N ALA A 234 3.77 -1.57 22.52
CA ALA A 234 3.48 -1.40 23.94
C ALA A 234 4.73 -1.20 24.83
N ASP A 235 5.90 -1.66 24.40
CA ASP A 235 7.13 -1.56 25.18
C ASP A 235 8.09 -0.51 24.57
N PRO A 236 8.43 0.58 25.30
CA PRO A 236 9.36 1.60 24.82
C PRO A 236 10.73 1.07 24.40
N LYS A 237 11.24 0.00 25.02
CA LYS A 237 12.52 -0.61 24.63
C LYS A 237 12.41 -1.32 23.29
N LYS A 238 11.30 -2.03 23.06
CA LYS A 238 11.03 -2.70 21.79
C LYS A 238 10.79 -1.68 20.67
N ARG A 239 10.08 -0.59 20.93
CA ARG A 239 9.97 0.53 19.98
C ARG A 239 11.34 1.13 19.63
N ALA A 240 12.21 1.36 20.61
CA ALA A 240 13.57 1.85 20.33
C ALA A 240 14.39 0.86 19.48
N LYS A 241 14.27 -0.45 19.73
CA LYS A 241 14.89 -1.49 18.89
C LYS A 241 14.29 -1.50 17.47
N PHE A 242 12.97 -1.31 17.34
CA PHE A 242 12.30 -1.21 16.05
C PHE A 242 12.82 -0.03 15.25
N VAL A 243 12.83 1.17 15.85
CA VAL A 243 13.31 2.39 15.19
C VAL A 243 14.76 2.24 14.72
N SER A 244 15.65 1.74 15.59
CA SER A 244 17.05 1.58 15.24
C SER A 244 17.30 0.54 14.14
N SER A 245 16.59 -0.59 14.15
CA SER A 245 16.71 -1.63 13.11
C SER A 245 16.09 -1.19 11.77
N ALA A 246 14.93 -0.51 11.79
CA ALA A 246 14.32 0.04 10.58
C ALA A 246 15.21 1.12 9.91
N ILE A 247 15.86 1.99 10.69
CA ILE A 247 16.81 2.97 10.16
C ILE A 247 18.06 2.29 9.60
N ALA A 248 18.52 1.20 10.21
CA ALA A 248 19.64 0.43 9.69
C ALA A 248 19.31 -0.16 8.31
N ILE A 249 18.11 -0.74 8.13
CA ILE A 249 17.64 -1.22 6.81
C ILE A 249 17.56 -0.05 5.82
N LEU A 250 16.97 1.07 6.22
CA LEU A 250 16.87 2.27 5.37
C LEU A 250 18.22 2.76 4.84
N GLU A 251 19.24 2.81 5.70
CA GLU A 251 20.59 3.21 5.30
C GLU A 251 21.27 2.14 4.45
N ASN A 252 21.15 0.86 4.84
CA ASN A 252 21.81 -0.22 4.16
C ASN A 252 21.28 -0.38 2.73
N ASP A 253 19.96 -0.41 2.58
CA ASP A 253 19.31 -0.83 1.34
C ASP A 253 18.83 0.37 0.50
N GLY A 254 19.30 1.57 0.85
CA GLY A 254 19.21 2.76 0.02
C GLY A 254 17.80 3.34 -0.11
N LEU A 255 17.09 3.45 1.01
CA LEU A 255 15.68 3.89 1.04
C LEU A 255 15.55 5.40 1.31
N ASP A 256 14.40 5.96 0.94
CA ASP A 256 14.01 7.37 1.12
C ASP A 256 13.05 7.57 2.30
N GLY A 257 12.57 6.49 2.92
CA GLY A 257 11.63 6.57 4.01
C GLY A 257 11.07 5.24 4.44
N LEU A 258 10.16 5.30 5.41
CA LEU A 258 9.48 4.16 6.01
C LEU A 258 7.97 4.35 5.93
N ASP A 259 7.25 3.26 5.70
CA ASP A 259 5.79 3.19 5.73
C ASP A 259 5.38 2.13 6.77
N ILE A 260 4.48 2.49 7.68
CA ILE A 260 4.00 1.56 8.71
C ILE A 260 2.58 1.11 8.37
N ASP A 261 2.42 -0.18 8.14
CA ASP A 261 1.15 -0.80 7.80
C ASP A 261 0.69 -1.70 8.95
N TRP A 262 0.07 -1.09 9.97
CA TRP A 262 -0.51 -1.80 11.11
C TRP A 262 -2.02 -1.96 10.91
N GLU A 263 -2.44 -3.18 10.57
CA GLU A 263 -3.84 -3.56 10.38
C GLU A 263 -4.37 -4.45 11.53
N TYR A 264 -5.05 -3.94 12.56
CA TYR A 264 -5.27 -2.55 12.93
C TYR A 264 -5.10 -2.37 14.45
N PRO A 265 -4.71 -1.17 14.94
CA PRO A 265 -4.89 -0.84 16.34
C PRO A 265 -6.35 -1.02 16.76
N SER A 266 -6.60 -1.79 17.82
CA SER A 266 -7.95 -2.19 18.24
C SER A 266 -8.39 -1.58 19.58
N SER A 267 -7.59 -0.69 20.16
CA SER A 267 -7.90 -0.01 21.43
C SER A 267 -7.20 1.33 21.54
N ALA A 268 -7.70 2.20 22.43
CA ALA A 268 -7.07 3.50 22.73
C ALA A 268 -5.60 3.35 23.20
N ALA A 269 -5.29 2.27 23.91
CA ALA A 269 -3.91 1.97 24.33
C ALA A 269 -3.02 1.67 23.12
N GLN A 270 -3.48 0.85 22.18
CA GLN A 270 -2.74 0.58 20.94
C GLN A 270 -2.60 1.83 20.07
N ALA A 271 -3.64 2.67 19.98
CA ALA A 271 -3.56 3.95 19.27
C ALA A 271 -2.51 4.87 19.87
N SER A 272 -2.46 5.01 21.21
CA SER A 272 -1.44 5.80 21.92
C SER A 272 -0.02 5.25 21.70
N ASN A 273 0.13 3.92 21.68
CA ASN A 273 1.39 3.26 21.38
C ASN A 273 1.82 3.49 19.94
N PHE A 274 0.88 3.50 18.99
CA PHE A 274 1.19 3.80 17.59
C PHE A 274 1.63 5.26 17.41
N THR A 275 0.94 6.22 18.04
CA THR A 275 1.38 7.62 18.09
C THR A 275 2.81 7.75 18.63
N SER A 276 3.12 7.02 19.71
CA SER A 276 4.47 7.02 20.30
C SER A 276 5.51 6.43 19.35
N LEU A 277 5.20 5.32 18.68
CA LEU A 277 6.05 4.73 17.67
C LEU A 277 6.34 5.69 16.51
N LEU A 278 5.32 6.38 15.98
CA LEU A 278 5.48 7.35 14.90
C LEU A 278 6.34 8.54 15.32
N LYS A 279 6.16 9.03 16.55
CA LYS A 279 7.01 10.07 17.15
C LYS A 279 8.49 9.64 17.19
N GLU A 280 8.74 8.43 17.67
CA GLU A 280 10.09 7.89 17.83
C GLU A 280 10.74 7.60 16.45
N LEU A 281 9.99 7.09 15.48
CA LEU A 281 10.44 6.93 14.09
C LEU A 281 10.82 8.28 13.47
N ARG A 282 9.96 9.30 13.58
CA ARG A 282 10.25 10.64 13.08
C ARG A 282 11.53 11.20 13.69
N ALA A 283 11.70 11.07 15.01
CA ALA A 283 12.91 11.51 15.69
C ALA A 283 14.16 10.76 15.18
N GLY A 284 14.07 9.45 14.99
CA GLY A 284 15.16 8.63 14.46
C GLY A 284 15.53 8.99 13.02
N LEU A 285 14.55 9.20 12.14
CA LEU A 285 14.77 9.65 10.76
C LEU A 285 15.45 11.03 10.72
N THR A 286 15.00 11.99 11.53
CA THR A 286 15.62 13.32 11.65
C THR A 286 17.06 13.24 12.17
N ALA A 287 17.32 12.38 13.16
CA ALA A 287 18.67 12.16 13.68
C ALA A 287 19.59 11.54 12.62
N HIS A 288 19.09 10.59 11.84
CA HIS A 288 19.84 9.97 10.74
C HIS A 288 20.14 10.97 9.62
N GLN A 289 19.16 11.77 9.21
CA GLN A 289 19.35 12.88 8.27
C GLN A 289 20.44 13.85 8.76
N THR A 290 20.36 14.28 10.02
CA THR A 290 21.34 15.19 10.63
C THR A 290 22.75 14.58 10.63
N LYS A 291 22.86 13.29 10.97
CA LYS A 291 24.13 12.55 10.94
C LYS A 291 24.75 12.54 9.52
N LYS A 292 23.93 12.39 8.48
CA LYS A 292 24.37 12.43 7.07
C LYS A 292 24.62 13.84 6.55
N LYS A 293 24.26 14.88 7.30
CA LYS A 293 24.34 16.30 6.88
C LYS A 293 23.57 16.55 5.58
N GLU A 294 22.41 15.91 5.44
CA GLU A 294 21.53 16.08 4.29
C GLU A 294 20.38 17.04 4.62
N ASN A 295 19.97 17.85 3.65
CA ASN A 295 18.85 18.79 3.81
C ASN A 295 17.51 18.18 3.40
N ASN A 296 17.53 17.08 2.64
CA ASN A 296 16.31 16.39 2.22
C ASN A 296 15.78 15.54 3.38
N PRO A 297 14.50 15.67 3.76
CA PRO A 297 13.93 14.85 4.83
C PRO A 297 13.65 13.43 4.36
N TYR A 298 13.92 12.46 5.23
CA TYR A 298 13.40 11.11 5.05
C TYR A 298 11.90 11.07 5.33
N LEU A 299 11.19 10.26 4.55
CA LEU A 299 9.73 10.18 4.57
C LEU A 299 9.23 9.20 5.62
N LEU A 300 8.09 9.50 6.23
CA LEU A 300 7.33 8.59 7.09
C LEU A 300 5.86 8.61 6.69
N SER A 301 5.29 7.45 6.38
CA SER A 301 3.86 7.30 6.11
C SER A 301 3.26 6.14 6.89
N ILE A 302 1.94 6.03 6.82
CA ILE A 302 1.23 4.81 7.19
C ILE A 302 0.26 4.39 6.10
N ALA A 303 -0.05 3.09 6.03
CA ALA A 303 -1.28 2.62 5.44
C ALA A 303 -2.43 2.85 6.43
N ALA A 304 -3.47 3.55 5.98
CA ALA A 304 -4.51 4.08 6.84
C ALA A 304 -5.88 3.43 6.55
N PRO A 305 -6.60 2.93 7.57
CA PRO A 305 -7.89 2.29 7.38
C PRO A 305 -8.96 3.23 6.82
N CYS A 306 -9.87 2.68 6.03
CA CYS A 306 -11.08 3.38 5.56
C CYS A 306 -12.39 2.82 6.14
N GLY A 307 -12.32 1.83 7.06
CA GLY A 307 -13.45 1.34 7.85
C GLY A 307 -13.65 2.15 9.13
N PRO A 308 -14.87 2.63 9.45
CA PRO A 308 -15.13 3.49 10.61
C PRO A 308 -14.77 2.87 11.96
N GLU A 309 -14.93 1.56 12.10
CA GLU A 309 -14.52 0.79 13.27
C GLU A 309 -13.01 0.82 13.52
N HIS A 310 -12.20 1.12 12.51
CA HIS A 310 -10.75 1.17 12.59
C HIS A 310 -10.24 2.62 12.70
N TYR A 311 -10.62 3.53 11.78
CA TYR A 311 -10.07 4.89 11.82
C TYR A 311 -10.54 5.70 13.03
N LYS A 312 -11.70 5.38 13.63
CA LYS A 312 -12.19 6.05 14.86
C LYS A 312 -11.39 5.68 16.11
N VAL A 313 -10.57 4.63 16.06
CA VAL A 313 -9.69 4.22 17.17
C VAL A 313 -8.42 5.06 17.19
N LEU A 314 -7.99 5.58 16.05
CA LEU A 314 -6.70 6.28 15.87
C LEU A 314 -6.69 7.68 16.49
N GLU A 315 -5.52 8.11 16.97
CA GLU A 315 -5.30 9.49 17.44
C GLU A 315 -4.87 10.41 16.28
N VAL A 316 -5.71 10.52 15.24
CA VAL A 316 -5.30 11.05 13.93
C VAL A 316 -4.62 12.43 13.98
N ALA A 317 -5.15 13.38 14.76
CA ALA A 317 -4.54 14.70 14.93
C ALA A 317 -3.14 14.66 15.57
N LYS A 318 -2.89 13.71 16.50
CA LYS A 318 -1.59 13.56 17.16
C LYS A 318 -0.60 12.84 16.25
N MET A 319 -1.07 11.82 15.52
CA MET A 319 -0.26 11.06 14.57
C MET A 319 0.20 11.94 13.40
N ASP A 320 -0.68 12.84 12.91
CA ASP A 320 -0.40 13.65 11.72
C ASP A 320 0.89 14.48 11.85
N GLN A 321 1.22 14.94 13.05
CA GLN A 321 2.44 15.74 13.33
C GLN A 321 3.74 15.04 12.93
N TYR A 322 3.72 13.71 12.78
CA TYR A 322 4.90 12.90 12.48
C TYR A 322 4.93 12.37 11.04
N LEU A 323 3.80 12.40 10.34
CA LEU A 323 3.64 11.77 9.03
C LEU A 323 3.83 12.77 7.89
N ASP A 324 4.40 12.31 6.78
CA ASP A 324 4.35 13.01 5.50
C ASP A 324 3.04 12.66 4.77
N PHE A 325 2.66 11.38 4.79
CA PHE A 325 1.49 10.86 4.07
C PHE A 325 0.63 9.91 4.91
N TRP A 326 -0.66 9.92 4.62
CA TRP A 326 -1.63 8.89 5.01
C TRP A 326 -2.09 8.17 3.74
N ASN A 327 -1.65 6.93 3.55
CA ASN A 327 -2.03 6.11 2.40
C ASN A 327 -3.37 5.44 2.69
N LEU A 328 -4.47 6.11 2.36
CA LEU A 328 -5.83 5.63 2.64
C LEU A 328 -6.11 4.35 1.86
N MET A 329 -6.32 3.22 2.53
CA MET A 329 -6.69 1.94 1.92
C MET A 329 -8.18 1.95 1.55
N ALA A 330 -8.54 2.80 0.58
CA ALA A 330 -9.90 3.05 0.12
C ALA A 330 -10.43 1.96 -0.83
N TYR A 331 -10.22 0.71 -0.42
CA TYR A 331 -10.61 -0.52 -1.10
C TYR A 331 -10.96 -1.59 -0.05
N ASP A 332 -11.35 -2.79 -0.49
CA ASP A 332 -11.81 -3.87 0.38
C ASP A 332 -13.04 -3.54 1.26
N PHE A 333 -13.90 -2.63 0.80
CA PHE A 333 -15.19 -2.35 1.44
C PHE A 333 -16.17 -3.53 1.38
N ALA A 334 -15.98 -4.45 0.44
CA ALA A 334 -16.78 -5.65 0.31
C ALA A 334 -15.92 -6.84 -0.13
N GLY A 335 -16.23 -8.03 0.41
CA GLY A 335 -15.52 -9.27 0.12
C GLY A 335 -16.26 -10.49 0.68
N SER A 336 -15.54 -11.60 0.86
CA SER A 336 -16.11 -12.85 1.39
C SER A 336 -16.67 -12.74 2.81
N TRP A 337 -16.32 -11.67 3.54
CA TRP A 337 -16.83 -11.35 4.88
C TRP A 337 -18.16 -10.59 4.84
N SER A 338 -18.58 -10.10 3.68
CA SER A 338 -19.83 -9.35 3.53
C SER A 338 -21.05 -10.28 3.52
N THR A 339 -22.20 -9.78 3.96
CA THR A 339 -23.48 -10.53 3.93
C THR A 339 -24.17 -10.50 2.57
N VAL A 340 -23.89 -9.48 1.77
CA VAL A 340 -24.35 -9.29 0.39
C VAL A 340 -23.18 -8.82 -0.47
N THR A 341 -23.31 -8.93 -1.79
CA THR A 341 -22.36 -8.34 -2.73
C THR A 341 -22.28 -6.82 -2.56
N GLY A 342 -21.10 -6.26 -2.76
CA GLY A 342 -20.86 -4.83 -2.61
C GLY A 342 -19.81 -4.30 -3.57
N HIS A 343 -19.74 -2.97 -3.67
CA HIS A 343 -18.64 -2.30 -4.36
C HIS A 343 -17.45 -2.25 -3.41
N GLN A 344 -16.28 -2.70 -3.85
CA GLN A 344 -15.13 -2.78 -2.94
C GLN A 344 -14.38 -1.45 -2.76
N ALA A 345 -14.58 -0.47 -3.64
CA ALA A 345 -13.79 0.77 -3.67
C ALA A 345 -14.60 1.97 -4.18
N ASN A 346 -15.89 2.03 -3.86
CA ASN A 346 -16.75 3.16 -4.22
C ASN A 346 -16.27 4.46 -3.58
N LEU A 347 -16.26 5.54 -4.36
CA LEU A 347 -15.84 6.85 -3.89
C LEU A 347 -16.89 7.48 -2.97
N TRP A 348 -18.16 7.35 -3.35
CA TRP A 348 -19.30 7.85 -2.57
C TRP A 348 -20.27 6.73 -2.19
N ASN A 349 -21.11 6.97 -1.18
CA ASN A 349 -22.09 6.01 -0.71
C ASN A 349 -23.35 5.94 -1.61
N ILE A 350 -23.91 4.74 -1.74
CA ILE A 350 -25.29 4.56 -2.20
C ILE A 350 -26.20 4.76 -0.99
N LYS A 351 -27.02 5.82 -0.99
CA LYS A 351 -28.01 6.13 0.08
C LYS A 351 -27.40 6.47 1.45
N GLY A 352 -26.15 6.92 1.50
CA GLY A 352 -25.53 7.48 2.71
C GLY A 352 -25.11 6.47 3.80
N SER A 353 -25.08 5.16 3.51
CA SER A 353 -24.55 4.16 4.44
C SER A 353 -23.08 3.86 4.12
N PRO A 354 -22.13 4.08 5.06
CA PRO A 354 -20.73 3.70 4.93
C PRO A 354 -20.54 2.19 4.66
N PRO A 355 -19.35 1.78 4.16
CA PRO A 355 -18.18 2.61 3.90
C PRO A 355 -18.08 3.15 2.45
N SER A 356 -17.49 4.33 2.32
CA SER A 356 -16.96 4.88 1.07
C SER A 356 -15.64 5.61 1.31
N ALA A 357 -14.87 5.83 0.24
CA ALA A 357 -13.63 6.59 0.34
C ALA A 357 -13.86 8.03 0.85
N ASP A 358 -14.97 8.66 0.45
CA ASP A 358 -15.31 10.02 0.90
C ASP A 358 -15.63 10.10 2.41
N ASP A 359 -16.25 9.06 3.00
CA ASP A 359 -16.48 9.02 4.45
C ASP A 359 -15.15 9.06 5.21
N ALA A 360 -14.16 8.27 4.77
CA ALA A 360 -12.85 8.22 5.39
C ALA A 360 -12.12 9.56 5.21
N VAL A 361 -12.05 10.09 3.98
CA VAL A 361 -11.41 11.39 3.70
C VAL A 361 -12.00 12.51 4.58
N ASN A 362 -13.33 12.60 4.65
CA ASN A 362 -14.00 13.61 5.48
C ASN A 362 -13.75 13.40 6.97
N PHE A 363 -13.69 12.15 7.45
CA PHE A 363 -13.31 11.87 8.83
C PHE A 363 -11.90 12.38 9.14
N TYR A 364 -10.90 12.03 8.34
CA TYR A 364 -9.51 12.44 8.58
C TYR A 364 -9.35 13.96 8.55
N ILE A 365 -9.93 14.63 7.54
CA ILE A 365 -9.92 16.11 7.44
C ILE A 365 -10.60 16.75 8.65
N GLY A 366 -11.81 16.28 8.98
CA GLY A 366 -12.60 16.80 10.11
C GLY A 366 -11.97 16.54 11.48
N ASN A 367 -10.99 15.63 11.56
CA ASN A 367 -10.24 15.32 12.78
C ASN A 367 -8.78 15.82 12.72
N GLY A 368 -8.51 16.83 11.86
CA GLY A 368 -7.27 17.60 11.92
C GLY A 368 -6.13 17.12 11.01
N VAL A 369 -6.36 16.12 10.16
CA VAL A 369 -5.38 15.78 9.11
C VAL A 369 -5.48 16.78 7.97
N VAL A 370 -4.34 17.28 7.51
CA VAL A 370 -4.29 18.22 6.38
C VAL A 370 -4.55 17.47 5.07
N SER A 371 -5.43 18.01 4.23
CA SER A 371 -5.92 17.35 3.01
C SER A 371 -4.78 16.96 2.07
N HIS A 372 -3.75 17.81 1.95
CA HIS A 372 -2.58 17.55 1.12
C HIS A 372 -1.60 16.52 1.71
N LYS A 373 -1.98 15.80 2.76
CA LYS A 373 -1.25 14.63 3.28
C LYS A 373 -2.01 13.32 3.06
N LEU A 374 -3.29 13.39 2.70
CA LEU A 374 -4.11 12.23 2.39
C LEU A 374 -3.85 11.75 0.96
N VAL A 375 -3.52 10.47 0.80
CA VAL A 375 -3.32 9.82 -0.49
C VAL A 375 -4.43 8.80 -0.69
N LEU A 376 -5.16 8.89 -1.80
CA LEU A 376 -6.30 8.01 -2.08
C LEU A 376 -5.84 6.67 -2.66
N GLY A 377 -6.12 5.57 -1.95
CA GLY A 377 -5.86 4.21 -2.42
C GLY A 377 -6.80 3.76 -3.55
N ILE A 378 -6.25 3.05 -4.52
CA ILE A 378 -6.95 2.51 -5.69
C ILE A 378 -6.52 1.04 -5.86
N PRO A 379 -7.47 0.08 -5.88
CA PRO A 379 -7.13 -1.33 -6.04
C PRO A 379 -6.78 -1.63 -7.51
N LEU A 380 -5.70 -2.37 -7.73
CA LEU A 380 -5.32 -2.97 -9.00
C LEU A 380 -5.84 -4.42 -9.11
N TYR A 381 -7.00 -4.68 -8.51
CA TYR A 381 -7.63 -5.98 -8.46
C TYR A 381 -9.16 -5.86 -8.29
N GLY A 382 -9.84 -6.99 -8.46
CA GLY A 382 -11.27 -7.16 -8.33
C GLY A 382 -11.67 -8.16 -7.24
N ARG A 383 -12.75 -7.87 -6.51
CA ARG A 383 -13.38 -8.77 -5.52
C ARG A 383 -14.56 -9.49 -6.17
N GLY A 384 -14.47 -10.82 -6.24
CA GLY A 384 -15.43 -11.70 -6.90
C GLY A 384 -16.48 -12.32 -5.96
N PHE A 385 -17.68 -12.51 -6.50
CA PHE A 385 -18.84 -13.10 -5.83
C PHE A 385 -19.61 -13.99 -6.83
N GLU A 386 -20.00 -15.19 -6.41
CA GLU A 386 -20.73 -16.15 -7.24
C GLU A 386 -22.19 -16.31 -6.82
N ASN A 387 -22.98 -16.92 -7.70
CA ASN A 387 -24.38 -17.29 -7.46
C ASN A 387 -25.28 -16.10 -7.08
N THR A 388 -24.95 -14.91 -7.55
CA THR A 388 -25.61 -13.66 -7.18
C THR A 388 -26.38 -13.03 -8.34
N ASP A 389 -27.44 -12.28 -8.03
CA ASP A 389 -28.23 -11.53 -9.02
C ASP A 389 -27.62 -10.16 -9.37
N GLY A 390 -26.50 -9.77 -8.74
CA GLY A 390 -25.82 -8.50 -9.00
C GLY A 390 -25.44 -7.76 -7.71
N PRO A 391 -25.23 -6.44 -7.73
CA PRO A 391 -24.81 -5.65 -6.56
C PRO A 391 -25.90 -5.56 -5.48
N GLN A 392 -25.49 -5.56 -4.21
CA GLN A 392 -26.38 -5.54 -3.03
C GLN A 392 -27.38 -6.70 -2.99
N LYS A 393 -26.95 -7.88 -3.46
CA LYS A 393 -27.75 -9.11 -3.44
C LYS A 393 -27.04 -10.21 -2.64
N PRO A 394 -27.78 -11.19 -2.12
CA PRO A 394 -27.17 -12.41 -1.60
C PRO A 394 -26.26 -13.06 -2.63
N TYR A 395 -25.24 -13.75 -2.15
CA TYR A 395 -24.29 -14.50 -2.95
C TYR A 395 -23.98 -15.82 -2.24
N ASN A 396 -23.36 -16.76 -2.95
CA ASN A 396 -22.85 -17.99 -2.36
C ASN A 396 -21.52 -18.34 -3.01
N GLY A 397 -20.45 -18.22 -2.24
CA GLY A 397 -19.08 -18.40 -2.71
C GLY A 397 -18.50 -17.17 -3.40
N THR A 398 -17.18 -17.07 -3.41
CA THR A 398 -16.43 -16.01 -4.11
C THR A 398 -15.73 -16.50 -5.37
N GLY A 399 -15.87 -17.80 -5.67
CA GLY A 399 -15.27 -18.42 -6.83
C GLY A 399 -13.75 -18.51 -6.78
N GLN A 400 -13.16 -18.70 -7.95
CA GLN A 400 -11.72 -18.66 -8.12
C GLN A 400 -11.20 -17.21 -8.06
N GLY A 401 -9.89 -17.06 -8.24
CA GLY A 401 -9.27 -15.78 -8.53
C GLY A 401 -7.96 -16.00 -9.27
N THR A 402 -7.19 -14.93 -9.46
CA THR A 402 -5.90 -15.02 -10.18
C THR A 402 -4.85 -15.75 -9.35
N TRP A 403 -4.75 -15.40 -8.07
CA TRP A 403 -3.78 -15.97 -7.12
C TRP A 403 -4.44 -16.52 -5.87
N GLU A 404 -5.58 -15.96 -5.48
CA GLU A 404 -6.36 -16.30 -4.28
C GLU A 404 -7.85 -16.28 -4.63
N ALA A 405 -8.62 -17.16 -4.00
CA ALA A 405 -10.06 -17.26 -4.25
C ALA A 405 -10.77 -15.91 -4.01
N GLY A 406 -11.61 -15.50 -4.97
CA GLY A 406 -12.34 -14.23 -4.90
C GLY A 406 -11.52 -12.97 -5.18
N ASN A 407 -10.23 -13.09 -5.54
CA ASN A 407 -9.38 -11.95 -5.86
C ASN A 407 -8.80 -12.05 -7.29
N TRP A 408 -9.07 -11.05 -8.12
CA TRP A 408 -8.71 -11.04 -9.54
C TRP A 408 -7.78 -9.89 -9.88
N ASP A 409 -6.61 -10.15 -10.48
CA ASP A 409 -5.76 -9.06 -10.98
C ASP A 409 -6.52 -8.25 -12.03
N TYR A 410 -6.48 -6.91 -11.92
CA TYR A 410 -7.20 -6.01 -12.83
C TYR A 410 -6.87 -6.25 -14.30
N LYS A 411 -5.61 -6.57 -14.62
CA LYS A 411 -5.15 -6.89 -15.99
C LYS A 411 -5.90 -8.06 -16.64
N PHE A 412 -6.59 -8.92 -15.88
CA PHE A 412 -7.40 -10.01 -16.40
C PHE A 412 -8.91 -9.71 -16.41
N LEU A 413 -9.31 -8.48 -16.09
CA LEU A 413 -10.70 -8.05 -16.02
C LEU A 413 -11.09 -7.12 -17.18
N PRO A 414 -12.32 -7.26 -17.72
CA PRO A 414 -13.36 -8.22 -17.33
C PRO A 414 -13.05 -9.65 -17.79
N VAL A 415 -13.51 -10.65 -17.02
CA VAL A 415 -13.42 -12.07 -17.41
C VAL A 415 -14.27 -12.28 -18.68
N LYS A 416 -13.77 -13.14 -19.60
CA LYS A 416 -14.47 -13.45 -20.85
C LYS A 416 -15.90 -13.92 -20.59
N GLY A 417 -16.86 -13.22 -21.20
CA GLY A 417 -18.30 -13.49 -21.07
C GLY A 417 -19.02 -12.50 -20.15
N ALA A 418 -18.29 -11.84 -19.24
CA ALA A 418 -18.86 -10.80 -18.38
C ALA A 418 -19.03 -9.47 -19.14
N LYS A 419 -20.02 -8.69 -18.71
CA LYS A 419 -20.24 -7.30 -19.16
C LYS A 419 -19.78 -6.33 -18.09
N GLU A 420 -18.93 -5.38 -18.45
CA GLU A 420 -18.47 -4.29 -17.57
C GLU A 420 -19.59 -3.22 -17.44
N MET A 421 -19.84 -2.78 -16.21
CA MET A 421 -20.87 -1.83 -15.82
C MET A 421 -20.25 -0.76 -14.92
N ILE A 422 -20.69 0.49 -15.08
CA ILE A 422 -20.16 1.64 -14.33
C ILE A 422 -21.34 2.42 -13.74
N ASN A 423 -21.20 2.81 -12.47
CA ASN A 423 -22.08 3.78 -11.82
C ASN A 423 -21.25 5.01 -11.45
N THR A 424 -21.36 6.06 -12.26
CA THR A 424 -20.58 7.29 -12.09
C THR A 424 -20.94 8.08 -10.83
N LYS A 425 -22.20 7.98 -10.35
CA LYS A 425 -22.67 8.69 -9.14
C LYS A 425 -21.98 8.25 -7.84
N ILE A 426 -21.31 7.10 -7.86
CA ILE A 426 -20.57 6.56 -6.71
C ILE A 426 -19.12 6.23 -7.11
N ALA A 427 -18.73 6.60 -8.33
CA ALA A 427 -17.50 6.18 -9.00
C ALA A 427 -17.14 4.70 -8.74
N ALA A 428 -18.11 3.79 -8.91
CA ALA A 428 -17.89 2.35 -8.76
C ALA A 428 -18.20 1.61 -10.06
N SER A 429 -17.52 0.49 -10.26
CA SER A 429 -17.71 -0.38 -11.41
C SER A 429 -17.64 -1.85 -11.01
N TRP A 430 -18.17 -2.68 -11.90
CA TRP A 430 -18.14 -4.14 -11.76
C TRP A 430 -18.29 -4.80 -13.12
N SER A 431 -17.94 -6.06 -13.21
CA SER A 431 -18.37 -6.93 -14.31
C SER A 431 -19.41 -7.93 -13.82
N TYR A 432 -20.34 -8.31 -14.70
CA TYR A 432 -21.32 -9.35 -14.41
C TYR A 432 -21.48 -10.33 -15.58
N ASP A 433 -21.33 -11.62 -15.29
CA ASP A 433 -21.63 -12.73 -16.20
C ASP A 433 -22.97 -13.36 -15.77
N SER A 434 -24.05 -13.08 -16.52
CA SER A 434 -25.38 -13.57 -16.18
C SER A 434 -25.55 -15.09 -16.31
N ALA A 435 -24.74 -15.74 -17.15
CA ALA A 435 -24.81 -17.20 -17.33
C ALA A 435 -24.18 -17.92 -16.14
N LYS A 436 -23.10 -17.35 -15.58
CA LYS A 436 -22.44 -17.87 -14.38
C LYS A 436 -22.97 -17.27 -13.07
N ARG A 437 -23.74 -16.20 -13.15
CA ARG A 437 -24.17 -15.39 -12.00
C ARG A 437 -22.97 -14.89 -11.18
N GLU A 438 -21.92 -14.47 -11.89
CA GLU A 438 -20.64 -14.01 -11.32
C GLU A 438 -20.59 -12.47 -11.36
N PHE A 439 -20.31 -11.87 -10.22
CA PHE A 439 -20.13 -10.43 -10.03
C PHE A 439 -18.70 -10.15 -9.54
N ILE A 440 -17.98 -9.25 -10.22
CA ILE A 440 -16.62 -8.84 -9.79
C ILE A 440 -16.58 -7.33 -9.72
N SER A 441 -16.36 -6.76 -8.53
CA SER A 441 -16.18 -5.30 -8.34
C SER A 441 -14.72 -4.91 -8.46
N TYR A 442 -14.39 -3.94 -9.31
CA TYR A 442 -13.03 -3.41 -9.55
C TYR A 442 -13.14 -2.04 -10.20
N ASP A 443 -12.08 -1.23 -10.20
CA ASP A 443 -12.05 0.06 -10.87
C ASP A 443 -11.71 -0.05 -12.36
N THR A 444 -12.36 0.77 -13.19
CA THR A 444 -12.02 0.95 -14.61
C THR A 444 -11.28 2.28 -14.85
N PRO A 445 -10.73 2.53 -16.06
CA PRO A 445 -10.21 3.83 -16.46
C PRO A 445 -11.17 4.98 -16.15
N GLN A 446 -12.48 4.81 -16.39
CA GLN A 446 -13.48 5.84 -16.10
C GLN A 446 -13.58 6.14 -14.60
N ASN A 447 -13.51 5.12 -13.74
CA ASN A 447 -13.51 5.29 -12.28
C ASN A 447 -12.28 6.05 -11.82
N VAL A 448 -11.11 5.71 -12.38
CA VAL A 448 -9.86 6.40 -12.07
C VAL A 448 -9.89 7.86 -12.48
N LEU A 449 -10.49 8.21 -13.62
CA LEU A 449 -10.66 9.62 -14.00
C LEU A 449 -11.55 10.39 -13.02
N LEU A 450 -12.64 9.78 -12.52
CA LEU A 450 -13.48 10.38 -11.47
C LEU A 450 -12.71 10.53 -10.15
N LYS A 451 -11.91 9.51 -9.76
CA LYS A 451 -11.05 9.59 -8.57
C LYS A 451 -9.96 10.66 -8.71
N CYS A 452 -9.42 10.88 -9.91
CA CYS A 452 -8.48 11.99 -10.18
C CYS A 452 -9.15 13.35 -10.00
N GLN A 453 -10.38 13.53 -10.52
CA GLN A 453 -11.15 14.76 -10.32
C GLN A 453 -11.39 15.01 -8.82
N TYR A 454 -11.76 13.97 -8.08
CA TYR A 454 -11.93 14.04 -6.64
C TYR A 454 -10.63 14.43 -5.90
N ILE A 455 -9.49 13.81 -6.24
CA ILE A 455 -8.16 14.19 -5.69
C ILE A 455 -7.89 15.68 -5.92
N VAL A 456 -8.20 16.20 -7.10
CA VAL A 456 -8.02 17.61 -7.43
C VAL A 456 -8.93 18.50 -6.60
N GLN A 457 -10.23 18.20 -6.56
CA GLN A 457 -11.26 18.97 -5.85
C GLN A 457 -11.01 19.01 -4.34
N LYS A 458 -10.70 17.86 -3.73
CA LYS A 458 -10.37 17.73 -2.29
C LYS A 458 -8.95 18.17 -1.93
N ARG A 459 -8.17 18.59 -2.92
CA ARG A 459 -6.75 18.97 -2.75
C ARG A 459 -5.92 17.86 -2.06
N LEU A 460 -6.23 16.59 -2.33
CA LEU A 460 -5.53 15.45 -1.74
C LEU A 460 -4.08 15.36 -2.21
N ARG A 461 -3.22 14.73 -1.43
CA ARG A 461 -1.80 14.56 -1.77
C ARG A 461 -1.61 13.78 -3.07
N GLY A 462 -2.49 12.86 -3.43
CA GLY A 462 -2.43 12.12 -4.69
C GLY A 462 -3.09 10.76 -4.59
N ALA A 463 -2.51 9.76 -5.26
CA ALA A 463 -3.02 8.39 -5.30
C ALA A 463 -1.98 7.34 -4.87
N MET A 464 -2.47 6.22 -4.35
CA MET A 464 -1.70 5.03 -3.98
C MET A 464 -2.35 3.79 -4.62
N PHE A 465 -1.56 2.79 -5.01
CA PHE A 465 -2.08 1.55 -5.61
C PHE A 465 -1.63 0.28 -4.87
N TRP A 466 -2.58 -0.63 -4.65
CA TRP A 466 -2.34 -2.01 -4.21
C TRP A 466 -2.81 -2.99 -5.28
N GLU A 467 -1.96 -3.81 -5.91
CA GLU A 467 -0.50 -3.69 -5.96
C GLU A 467 -0.01 -3.80 -7.41
N LEU A 468 1.21 -3.35 -7.67
CA LEU A 468 1.69 -3.04 -9.02
C LEU A 468 1.57 -4.19 -10.03
N SER A 469 1.69 -5.44 -9.60
CA SER A 469 1.62 -6.57 -10.52
C SER A 469 0.22 -6.75 -11.13
N GLY A 470 -0.83 -6.20 -10.52
CA GLY A 470 -2.20 -6.27 -10.98
C GLY A 470 -2.56 -5.30 -12.12
N ASP A 471 -1.75 -4.27 -12.38
CA ASP A 471 -2.08 -3.26 -13.40
C ASP A 471 -1.96 -3.79 -14.85
N ALA A 472 -2.64 -3.13 -15.77
CA ALA A 472 -2.58 -3.47 -17.18
C ALA A 472 -1.21 -3.16 -17.79
N THR A 473 -0.68 -4.10 -18.59
CA THR A 473 0.55 -3.90 -19.36
C THR A 473 0.23 -3.57 -20.82
N LYS A 474 1.27 -3.43 -21.67
CA LYS A 474 1.10 -3.24 -23.12
C LYS A 474 0.19 -4.28 -23.77
N SER A 475 0.22 -5.54 -23.32
CA SER A 475 -0.65 -6.60 -23.88
C SER A 475 -2.12 -6.46 -23.48
N GLN A 476 -2.43 -5.69 -22.44
CA GLN A 476 -3.79 -5.47 -21.92
C GLN A 476 -4.31 -4.06 -22.25
N GLY A 477 -3.78 -3.40 -23.28
CA GLY A 477 -4.21 -2.06 -23.70
C GLY A 477 -3.26 -0.93 -23.29
N GLY A 478 -2.16 -1.24 -22.62
CA GLY A 478 -1.10 -0.27 -22.32
C GLY A 478 -1.59 0.91 -21.50
N GLU A 479 -1.10 2.12 -21.83
CA GLU A 479 -1.36 3.33 -21.04
C GLU A 479 -2.84 3.76 -21.01
N GLU A 480 -3.66 3.30 -21.96
CA GLU A 480 -5.11 3.60 -21.97
C GLU A 480 -5.90 2.71 -21.00
N ARG A 481 -5.32 1.56 -20.60
CA ARG A 481 -5.90 0.66 -19.61
C ARG A 481 -5.20 0.73 -18.26
N SER A 482 -3.91 1.08 -18.21
CA SER A 482 -3.15 1.18 -16.97
C SER A 482 -3.75 2.25 -16.05
N LEU A 483 -4.21 1.83 -14.87
CA LEU A 483 -4.77 2.73 -13.88
C LEU A 483 -3.68 3.64 -13.30
N VAL A 484 -2.47 3.13 -13.14
CA VAL A 484 -1.31 3.91 -12.65
C VAL A 484 -0.94 5.01 -13.63
N ALA A 485 -0.83 4.68 -14.93
CA ALA A 485 -0.46 5.63 -15.97
C ALA A 485 -1.54 6.71 -16.17
N LEU A 486 -2.82 6.32 -16.20
CA LEU A 486 -3.92 7.27 -16.30
C LEU A 486 -3.94 8.24 -15.13
N THR A 487 -3.79 7.77 -13.90
CA THR A 487 -3.76 8.66 -12.73
C THR A 487 -2.63 9.67 -12.81
N SER A 488 -1.42 9.23 -13.16
CA SER A 488 -0.24 10.10 -13.28
C SER A 488 -0.45 11.27 -14.26
N LYS A 489 -1.29 11.11 -15.28
CA LYS A 489 -1.58 12.11 -16.32
C LYS A 489 -2.72 13.05 -15.95
N ASN A 490 -3.61 12.65 -15.03
CA ASN A 490 -4.91 13.31 -14.84
C ASN A 490 -5.10 13.95 -13.46
N MET A 491 -4.25 13.69 -12.47
CA MET A 491 -4.39 14.28 -11.11
C MET A 491 -3.63 15.60 -10.89
N GLY A 492 -2.85 16.05 -11.87
CA GLY A 492 -2.06 17.28 -11.83
C GLY A 492 -0.55 17.05 -11.82
N THR A 493 0.21 18.11 -11.51
CA THR A 493 1.68 18.08 -11.50
C THR A 493 2.22 17.11 -10.46
N LEU A 494 3.06 16.16 -10.87
CA LEU A 494 3.69 15.20 -9.95
C LEU A 494 4.82 15.82 -9.12
N ASP A 495 4.98 15.30 -7.90
CA ASP A 495 6.07 15.58 -7.00
C ASP A 495 7.42 15.20 -7.64
N SER A 496 8.28 16.20 -7.78
CA SER A 496 9.61 16.09 -8.39
C SER A 496 10.75 16.27 -7.39
N THR A 497 10.45 16.16 -6.08
CA THR A 497 11.47 16.25 -5.04
C THR A 497 12.53 15.16 -5.24
N LEU A 498 13.80 15.56 -5.08
CA LEU A 498 14.91 14.67 -5.34
C LEU A 498 14.98 13.57 -4.27
N ASN A 499 15.26 12.36 -4.71
CA ASN A 499 15.54 11.22 -3.86
C ASN A 499 16.95 11.28 -3.25
N HIS A 500 17.16 10.47 -2.22
CA HIS A 500 18.46 10.17 -1.62
C HIS A 500 19.22 9.16 -2.50
N ILE A 501 20.51 9.44 -2.72
CA ILE A 501 21.41 8.58 -3.51
C ILE A 501 22.76 8.31 -2.82
N ASN A 502 22.99 8.94 -1.67
CA ASN A 502 24.22 8.81 -0.91
C ASN A 502 23.93 8.05 0.37
N TYR A 503 24.57 6.91 0.60
CA TYR A 503 24.33 6.05 1.77
C TYR A 503 25.68 5.61 2.35
N PRO A 504 26.44 6.56 2.93
CA PRO A 504 27.85 6.36 3.27
C PRO A 504 28.06 5.39 4.45
N TYR A 505 27.01 5.07 5.20
CA TYR A 505 27.07 4.14 6.33
C TYR A 505 26.46 2.78 6.02
N SER A 506 26.06 2.52 4.76
CA SER A 506 25.55 1.21 4.36
C SER A 506 26.56 0.09 4.61
N LYS A 507 26.09 -1.08 5.05
CA LYS A 507 26.88 -2.31 5.16
C LYS A 507 27.38 -2.80 3.79
N TRP A 508 26.74 -2.38 2.71
CA TRP A 508 27.03 -2.83 1.35
C TRP A 508 28.02 -1.92 0.64
N ASP A 509 29.10 -2.49 0.13
CA ASP A 509 30.21 -1.78 -0.51
C ASP A 509 29.73 -1.05 -1.78
N ASN A 510 28.96 -1.72 -2.63
CA ASN A 510 28.39 -1.13 -3.84
C ASN A 510 27.36 -0.01 -3.56
N VAL A 511 26.60 -0.10 -2.46
CA VAL A 511 25.70 0.99 -2.03
C VAL A 511 26.50 2.20 -1.58
N ARG A 512 27.51 2.02 -0.70
CA ARG A 512 28.38 3.12 -0.24
C ARG A 512 29.11 3.80 -1.40
N ALA A 513 29.52 3.03 -2.41
CA ALA A 513 30.16 3.54 -3.62
C ALA A 513 29.17 4.23 -4.59
N GLY A 514 27.88 4.30 -4.24
CA GLY A 514 26.85 4.95 -5.04
C GLY A 514 26.41 4.13 -6.25
N MET A 515 26.42 2.79 -6.17
CA MET A 515 26.10 1.84 -7.23
C MET A 515 26.86 2.12 -8.54
N PRO A 516 28.19 1.94 -8.57
CA PRO A 516 28.96 2.02 -9.81
C PRO A 516 28.46 0.96 -10.81
N LYS A 517 28.70 1.22 -12.09
CA LYS A 517 28.25 0.33 -13.17
C LYS A 517 28.91 -1.03 -13.12
#